data_AF-A0A645EDV1-F1
#
_entry.id   AF-A0A645EDV1-F1
#
_cell.length_a   1.000
_cell.length_b   1.000
_cell.length_c   1.000
_cell.angle_alpha   90.00
_cell.angle_beta   90.00
_cell.angle_gamma   90.00
#
_symmetry.space_group_name_H-M   'P 1'
#
loop_
_entity.id
_entity.type
_entity.pdbx_description
1 polymer ?
#
loop_
_entity_poly.entity_id
_entity_poly.type
_entity_poly.pdbx_seq_one_letter_code
_entity_poly.pdbx_strand_id
1 'polypeptide(L)'
;MLTIFGAVAQLERDYLLQRQKEGIAIAKAKGKYKGRKQIELDHKKFQRLYNDWKNKKLSSKHFMLDMGIKPNTFYRRISEFETSLEQNKKAQ
;
A
#
# COMPACT_ATOMS: atom_id res chain seq x y z
N MET A 1 -5.53 15.22 46.00
CA MET A 1 -5.66 16.19 44.90
C MET A 1 -5.21 15.63 43.54
N LEU A 2 -4.16 14.79 43.44
CA LEU A 2 -3.68 14.22 42.15
C LEU A 2 -4.71 13.37 41.39
N THR A 3 -5.59 12.66 42.09
CA THR A 3 -6.60 11.77 41.51
C THR A 3 -7.67 12.51 40.70
N ILE A 4 -8.06 13.71 41.16
CA ILE A 4 -9.05 14.56 40.49
C ILE A 4 -8.46 15.08 39.17
N PHE A 5 -7.20 15.55 39.19
CA PHE A 5 -6.52 16.02 37.98
C PHE A 5 -6.29 14.90 36.97
N GLY A 6 -5.96 13.69 37.42
CA GLY A 6 -5.85 12.51 36.53
C GLY A 6 -7.17 12.15 35.87
N ALA A 7 -8.27 12.19 36.63
CA ALA A 7 -9.61 11.94 36.09
C ALA A 7 -10.02 12.99 35.04
N VAL A 8 -9.75 14.28 35.30
CA VAL A 8 -10.03 15.36 34.34
C VAL A 8 -9.21 15.20 33.06
N ALA A 9 -7.90 14.91 33.16
CA ALA A 9 -7.06 14.70 31.99
C ALA A 9 -7.54 13.52 31.12
N GLN A 10 -8.03 12.45 31.74
CA GLN A 10 -8.59 11.31 31.02
C GLN A 10 -9.90 11.68 30.30
N LEU A 11 -10.78 12.44 30.95
CA LEU A 11 -12.03 12.92 30.33
C LEU A 11 -11.76 13.81 29.12
N GLU A 12 -10.80 14.73 29.22
CA GLU A 12 -10.38 15.58 28.09
C GLU A 12 -9.82 14.76 26.94
N ARG A 13 -9.00 13.74 27.24
CA ARG A 13 -8.46 12.83 26.23
C ARG A 13 -9.56 12.07 25.50
N ASP A 14 -10.54 11.54 26.23
CA ASP A 14 -11.64 10.79 25.65
C ASP A 14 -12.51 11.69 24.76
N TYR A 15 -12.73 12.94 25.18
CA TYR A 15 -13.45 13.93 24.38
C TYR A 15 -12.71 14.28 23.07
N LEU A 16 -11.39 14.47 23.12
CA LEU A 16 -10.57 14.70 21.93
C LEU A 16 -10.62 13.52 20.97
N LEU A 17 -10.53 12.29 21.49
CA LEU A 17 -10.63 11.07 20.68
C LEU A 17 -12.00 10.92 20.05
N GLN A 18 -13.08 11.30 20.74
CA GLN A 18 -14.43 11.28 20.16
C GLN A 18 -14.51 12.21 18.95
N ARG A 19 -14.11 13.48 19.10
CA ARG A 19 -14.11 14.44 17.98
C ARG A 19 -13.20 13.99 16.83
N GLN A 20 -12.05 13.40 17.14
CA GLN A 20 -11.16 12.84 16.13
C GLN A 20 -11.84 11.71 15.36
N LYS A 21 -12.54 10.79 16.04
CA LYS A 21 -13.30 9.70 15.40
C LYS A 21 -14.38 10.24 14.47
N GLU A 22 -15.14 11.24 14.91
CA GLU A 22 -16.15 11.93 14.08
C GLU A 22 -15.51 12.54 12.82
N GLY A 23 -14.38 13.24 12.97
CA GLY A 23 -13.63 13.80 11.85
C GLY A 23 -13.11 12.74 10.88
N ILE A 24 -12.57 11.63 11.40
CA ILE A 24 -12.12 10.48 10.60
C ILE A 24 -13.31 9.86 9.84
N ALA A 25 -14.47 9.70 10.48
CA ALA A 25 -15.66 9.16 9.84
C ALA A 25 -16.10 10.01 8.65
N ILE A 26 -16.15 11.35 8.82
CA ILE A 26 -16.47 12.29 7.74
C ILE A 26 -15.43 12.19 6.60
N ALA A 27 -14.13 12.13 6.92
CA ALA A 27 -13.08 12.03 5.92
C ALA A 27 -13.06 10.67 5.18
N LYS A 28 -13.44 9.57 5.86
CA LYS A 28 -13.67 8.26 5.25
C LYS A 28 -14.87 8.30 4.31
N ALA A 29 -16.00 8.88 4.73
CA ALA A 29 -17.17 9.05 3.87
C ALA A 29 -16.87 9.89 2.63
N LYS A 30 -16.00 10.90 2.75
CA LYS A 30 -15.49 11.70 1.62
C LYS A 30 -14.40 11.00 0.79
N GLY A 31 -14.04 9.74 1.08
CA GLY A 31 -13.04 8.98 0.32
C GLY A 31 -11.61 9.51 0.42
N LYS A 32 -11.28 10.32 1.43
CA LYS A 32 -9.93 10.91 1.58
C LYS A 32 -8.87 9.87 1.94
N TYR A 33 -9.24 8.81 2.66
CA TYR A 33 -8.31 7.75 3.06
C TYR A 33 -8.11 6.75 1.91
N LYS A 34 -7.03 6.94 1.13
CA LYS A 34 -6.63 6.04 0.04
C LYS A 34 -5.54 5.03 0.45
N GLY A 35 -5.35 4.86 1.77
CA GLY A 35 -4.32 3.98 2.33
C GLY A 35 -2.90 4.48 2.07
N ARG A 36 -1.93 3.59 2.24
CA ARG A 36 -0.52 3.88 1.94
C ARG A 36 -0.34 3.98 0.43
N LYS A 37 0.31 5.05 -0.04
CA LYS A 37 0.71 5.17 -1.45
C LYS A 37 1.60 3.99 -1.84
N GLN A 38 1.30 3.37 -2.97
CA GLN A 38 2.13 2.32 -3.52
C GLN A 38 3.50 2.89 -3.92
N ILE A 39 4.54 2.04 -3.88
CA ILE A 39 5.87 2.42 -4.37
C ILE A 39 5.76 2.73 -5.87
N GLU A 40 6.24 3.88 -6.30
CA GLU A 40 6.30 4.20 -7.73
C GLU A 40 7.41 3.36 -8.36
N LEU A 41 7.07 2.63 -9.42
CA LEU A 41 8.00 1.79 -10.16
C LEU A 41 8.07 2.28 -11.60
N ASP A 42 9.25 2.23 -12.19
CA ASP A 42 9.41 2.45 -13.63
C ASP A 42 8.77 1.28 -14.39
N HIS A 43 7.62 1.55 -15.00
CA HIS A 43 6.82 0.57 -15.73
C HIS A 43 7.55 0.03 -16.96
N LYS A 44 8.36 0.87 -17.65
CA LYS A 44 9.10 0.44 -18.85
C LYS A 44 10.19 -0.54 -18.46
N LYS A 45 10.96 -0.20 -17.41
CA LYS A 45 11.99 -1.08 -16.87
C LYS A 45 11.38 -2.38 -16.34
N PHE A 46 10.27 -2.31 -15.62
CA PHE A 46 9.56 -3.47 -15.09
C PHE A 46 9.11 -4.43 -16.19
N GLN A 47 8.48 -3.93 -17.27
CA GLN A 47 8.02 -4.78 -18.38
C GLN A 47 9.19 -5.49 -19.09
N ARG A 48 10.30 -4.78 -19.32
CA ARG A 48 11.50 -5.39 -19.92
C ARG A 48 12.02 -6.54 -19.06
N LEU A 49 12.24 -6.28 -17.78
CA LEU A 49 12.73 -7.28 -16.82
C LEU A 49 11.75 -8.43 -16.63
N TYR A 50 10.44 -8.15 -16.69
CA TYR A 50 9.39 -9.19 -16.63
C TYR A 50 9.53 -10.16 -17.79
N ASN A 51 9.69 -9.68 -19.02
CA ASN A 51 9.89 -10.54 -20.17
C ASN A 51 11.17 -11.37 -20.05
N ASP A 52 12.27 -10.75 -19.63
CA ASP A 52 13.55 -11.46 -19.45
C ASP A 52 13.45 -12.54 -18.35
N TRP A 53 12.77 -12.23 -17.25
CA TRP A 53 12.51 -13.18 -16.17
C TRP A 53 11.56 -14.30 -16.57
N LYS A 54 10.46 -14.00 -17.28
CA LYS A 54 9.51 -15.00 -17.78
C LYS A 54 10.16 -15.96 -18.78
N ASN A 55 11.10 -15.45 -19.58
CA ASN A 55 11.92 -16.23 -20.51
C ASN A 55 13.09 -16.95 -19.83
N LYS A 56 13.16 -16.97 -18.49
CA LYS A 56 14.22 -17.59 -17.67
C LYS A 56 15.64 -17.07 -17.95
N LYS A 57 15.77 -15.89 -18.57
CA LYS A 57 17.07 -15.23 -18.82
C LYS A 57 17.60 -14.50 -17.58
N LEU A 58 16.72 -14.16 -16.64
CA LEU A 58 17.04 -13.39 -15.44
C LEU A 58 16.58 -14.12 -14.18
N SER A 59 17.40 -14.09 -13.12
CA SER A 59 17.02 -14.58 -11.80
C SER A 59 16.11 -13.57 -11.07
N SER A 60 15.15 -14.07 -10.30
CA SER A 60 14.30 -13.24 -9.42
C SER A 60 15.14 -12.35 -8.50
N LYS A 61 16.29 -12.84 -8.01
CA LYS A 61 17.19 -12.05 -7.14
C LYS A 61 17.78 -10.84 -7.87
N HIS A 62 18.20 -11.03 -9.11
CA HIS A 62 18.75 -9.96 -9.92
C HIS A 62 17.67 -8.93 -10.30
N PHE A 63 16.46 -9.38 -10.63
CA PHE A 63 15.33 -8.49 -10.87
C PHE A 63 15.08 -7.60 -9.65
N MET A 64 14.96 -8.20 -8.47
CA MET A 64 14.68 -7.49 -7.23
C MET A 64 15.75 -6.44 -6.90
N LEU A 65 17.03 -6.80 -7.09
CA LEU A 65 18.15 -5.88 -6.90
C LEU A 65 18.13 -4.72 -7.90
N ASP A 66 17.91 -5.01 -9.18
CA ASP A 66 17.90 -3.99 -10.25
C ASP A 66 16.72 -3.01 -10.12
N MET A 67 15.60 -3.47 -9.56
CA MET A 67 14.43 -2.63 -9.25
C MET A 67 14.48 -2.01 -7.84
N GLY A 68 15.43 -2.39 -7.00
CA GLY A 68 15.52 -1.92 -5.61
C GLY A 68 14.31 -2.31 -4.74
N ILE A 69 13.66 -3.43 -5.03
CA ILE A 69 12.43 -3.86 -4.32
C ILE A 69 12.66 -5.10 -3.45
N LYS A 70 11.95 -5.14 -2.31
CA LYS A 70 11.93 -6.32 -1.43
C LYS A 70 11.13 -7.47 -2.05
N PRO A 71 11.41 -8.74 -1.67
CA PRO A 71 10.70 -9.91 -2.20
C PRO A 71 9.18 -9.84 -2.12
N ASN A 72 8.62 -9.37 -1.01
CA ASN A 72 7.17 -9.26 -0.85
C ASN A 72 6.55 -8.25 -1.83
N THR A 73 7.28 -7.17 -2.15
CA THR A 73 6.82 -6.21 -3.17
C THR A 73 6.94 -6.81 -4.56
N PHE A 74 8.01 -7.56 -4.83
CA PHE A 74 8.21 -8.24 -6.10
C PHE A 74 7.06 -9.20 -6.43
N TYR A 75 6.79 -10.21 -5.58
CA TYR A 75 5.76 -11.20 -5.88
C TYR A 75 4.36 -10.61 -5.94
N ARG A 76 4.04 -9.64 -5.07
CA ARG A 76 2.76 -8.92 -5.14
C ARG A 76 2.59 -8.21 -6.49
N ARG A 77 3.62 -7.52 -6.98
CA ARG A 77 3.58 -6.79 -8.26
C ARG A 77 3.50 -7.71 -9.46
N ILE A 78 4.19 -8.86 -9.42
CA ILE A 78 4.06 -9.88 -10.47
C ILE A 78 2.61 -10.38 -10.53
N SER A 79 2.02 -10.73 -9.39
CA SER A 79 0.63 -11.21 -9.35
C SER A 79 -0.35 -10.14 -9.86
N GLU A 80 -0.23 -8.89 -9.41
CA GLU A 80 -1.06 -7.78 -9.90
C GLU A 80 -0.94 -7.60 -11.42
N PHE A 81 0.29 -7.69 -11.95
CA PHE A 81 0.55 -7.58 -13.38
C PHE A 81 -0.06 -8.74 -14.17
N GLU A 82 0.11 -9.98 -13.72
CA GLU A 82 -0.46 -11.16 -14.39
C GLU A 82 -2.00 -11.14 -14.37
N THR A 83 -2.61 -10.76 -13.24
CA THR A 83 -4.07 -10.56 -13.16
C THR A 83 -4.56 -9.49 -14.14
N SER A 84 -3.82 -8.38 -14.29
CA SER A 84 -4.18 -7.33 -15.26
C SER A 84 -4.12 -7.82 -16.71
N LEU A 85 -3.14 -8.68 -17.05
CA LEU A 85 -3.02 -9.28 -18.38
C LEU A 85 -4.17 -10.23 -18.68
N GLU A 86 -4.59 -11.04 -17.70
CA GLU A 86 -5.71 -11.96 -17.85
C GLU A 86 -7.04 -11.23 -18.05
N GLN A 87 -7.27 -10.13 -17.31
CA GLN A 87 -8.46 -9.31 -17.44
C GLN A 87 -8.54 -8.66 -18.83
N ASN A 88 -7.42 -8.15 -19.35
CA ASN A 88 -7.37 -7.57 -20.69
C ASN A 88 -7.62 -8.61 -21.79
N LYS A 89 -7.15 -9.85 -21.63
CA LYS A 89 -7.42 -10.95 -22.57
C LYS A 89 -8.88 -11.39 -22.59
N LYS A 90 -9.60 -11.30 -21.47
CA LYS A 90 -11.03 -11.66 -21.38
C LYS A 90 -11.97 -10.57 -21.93
N ALA A 91 -11.46 -9.36 -22.09
CA ALA A 91 -12.20 -8.22 -22.63
C ALA A 91 -12.09 -8.09 -24.16
N GLN A 92 -11.26 -8.91 -24.80
CA GLN A 92 -11.16 -9.10 -26.26
C GLN A 92 -11.93 -10.33 -26.71
#